data_AF-A0A7W9HPG4-F1
#
_entry.id   AF-A0A7W9HPG4-F1
#
_cell.length_a   1.000
_cell.length_b   1.000
_cell.length_c   1.000
_cell.angle_alpha   90.00
_cell.angle_beta   90.00
_cell.angle_gamma   90.00
#
_symmetry.space_group_name_H-M   'P 1'
#
loop_
_entity.id
_entity.type
_entity.pdbx_description
1 polymer ?
#
loop_
_entity_poly.entity_id
_entity_poly.type
_entity_poly.pdbx_seq_one_letter_code
_entity_poly.pdbx_strand_id
1 'polypeptide(L)' 'MFFKWRSFRRDVVTCACEPEWPGLRASVDGHEVAGAPSPEGSSPLVLMMGLVAFCAGCGAEYPYGWAVAERR' A
#
# COMPACT_ATOMS: atom_id res chain seq x y z
N MET A 1 22.31 30.98 -17.01
CA MET A 1 21.22 30.08 -17.39
C MET A 1 21.11 28.98 -16.34
N PHE A 2 19.99 28.89 -15.61
CA PHE A 2 19.80 27.94 -14.52
C PHE A 2 19.15 26.66 -15.06
N PHE A 3 19.91 25.58 -15.16
CA PHE A 3 19.36 24.25 -15.41
C PHE A 3 18.66 23.77 -14.14
N LYS A 4 17.34 23.97 -14.08
CA LYS A 4 16.44 23.37 -13.08
C LYS A 4 16.43 21.85 -13.31
N TRP A 5 17.43 21.16 -12.78
CA TRP A 5 17.35 19.73 -12.54
C TRP A 5 16.29 19.50 -11.47
N ARG A 6 15.06 19.28 -11.93
CA ARG A 6 13.99 18.73 -11.11
C ARG A 6 14.37 17.27 -10.87
N SER A 7 15.24 17.03 -9.89
CA SER A 7 15.54 15.71 -9.37
C SER A 7 14.23 15.10 -8.90
N PHE A 8 13.62 14.29 -9.77
CA PHE A 8 12.69 13.25 -9.39
C PHE A 8 13.47 12.30 -8.48
N ARG A 9 13.58 12.66 -7.20
CA ARG A 9 13.91 11.67 -6.17
C ARG A 9 12.71 10.73 -6.16
N ARG A 10 12.81 9.64 -6.92
CA ARG A 10 12.19 8.39 -6.51
C ARG A 10 12.87 8.06 -5.19
N ASP A 11 12.28 8.55 -4.10
CA ASP A 11 12.58 8.08 -2.76
C ASP A 11 12.46 6.56 -2.84
N VAL A 12 13.62 5.90 -2.88
CA VAL A 12 13.70 4.48 -2.62
C VAL A 12 13.29 4.37 -1.16
N VAL A 13 12.00 4.09 -0.94
CA VAL A 13 11.44 3.88 0.40
C VAL A 13 12.09 2.62 0.96
N THR A 14 13.24 2.74 1.61
CA THR A 14 13.89 1.69 2.39
C THR A 14 13.20 1.49 3.72
N CYS A 15 11.87 1.56 3.74
CA CYS A 15 11.08 1.27 4.93
C CYS A 15 10.34 -0.02 4.64
N ALA A 16 10.78 -1.12 5.24
CA ALA A 16 9.96 -2.31 5.34
C ALA A 16 9.08 -2.14 6.58
N CYS A 17 7.76 -2.27 6.45
CA CYS A 17 6.88 -2.42 7.60
C CYS A 17 6.88 -3.85 8.15
N GLU A 18 7.83 -4.67 7.70
CA GLU A 18 8.09 -5.98 8.26
C GLU A 18 8.81 -5.83 9.61
N PRO A 19 8.42 -6.59 10.66
CA PRO A 19 7.41 -7.65 10.67
C PRO A 19 5.99 -7.22 11.10
N GLU A 20 5.79 -6.03 11.66
CA GLU A 20 4.55 -5.71 12.40
C GLU A 20 3.37 -5.23 11.55
N TRP A 21 3.61 -4.78 10.30
CA TRP A 21 2.61 -4.25 9.35
C TRP A 21 1.45 -3.52 10.04
N PRO A 22 1.70 -2.34 10.67
CA PRO A 22 0.80 -1.72 11.65
C PRO A 22 -0.53 -1.23 11.05
N GLY A 23 -0.62 -1.22 9.72
CA GLY A 23 -1.83 -0.96 8.94
C GLY A 23 -1.50 -0.98 7.46
N LEU A 24 -2.42 -1.49 6.64
CA LEU A 24 -2.31 -1.41 5.19
C LEU A 24 -3.25 -0.33 4.69
N ARG A 25 -2.90 0.28 3.57
CA ARG A 25 -3.71 1.25 2.84
C ARG A 25 -3.61 0.93 1.37
N ALA A 26 -4.74 0.96 0.68
CA ALA A 26 -4.81 0.74 -0.74
C ALA A 26 -5.59 1.86 -1.40
N SER A 27 -5.34 2.11 -2.67
CA SER A 27 -6.11 3.08 -3.44
C SER A 27 -7.09 2.34 -4.34
N VAL A 28 -8.39 2.63 -4.19
CA VAL A 28 -9.49 2.09 -4.99
C VAL A 28 -10.19 3.26 -5.63
N ASP A 29 -10.11 3.37 -6.97
CA ASP A 29 -10.80 4.43 -7.71
C ASP A 29 -10.49 5.87 -7.22
N GLY A 30 -9.26 6.10 -6.76
CA GLY A 30 -8.83 7.38 -6.19
C GLY A 30 -9.21 7.59 -4.71
N HIS A 31 -9.89 6.63 -4.08
CA HIS A 31 -10.18 6.62 -2.66
C HIS A 31 -9.16 5.76 -1.90
N GLU A 32 -8.57 6.30 -0.84
CA GLU A 32 -7.72 5.51 0.06
C GLU A 32 -8.61 4.69 1.01
N VAL A 33 -8.44 3.37 0.99
CA VAL A 33 -9.12 2.44 1.88
C VAL A 33 -8.10 1.80 2.82
N ALA A 34 -8.50 1.62 4.07
CA ALA A 34 -7.69 0.86 5.02
C ALA A 34 -7.78 -0.63 4.66
N GLY A 35 -6.65 -1.31 4.75
CA GLY A 35 -6.52 -2.76 4.58
C GLY A 35 -5.95 -3.40 5.85
N ALA A 36 -6.26 -4.66 6.03
CA ALA A 36 -5.66 -5.51 7.05
C ALA A 36 -5.02 -6.74 6.39
N PRO A 37 -3.89 -7.23 6.91
CA PRO A 37 -3.32 -8.49 6.48
C PRO A 37 -4.33 -9.62 6.78
N SER A 38 -4.55 -10.49 5.80
CA SER A 38 -5.54 -11.56 5.89
C SER A 38 -4.83 -12.91 5.80
N PRO A 39 -4.86 -13.74 6.86
CA PRO A 39 -4.21 -15.05 6.84
C PRO A 39 -4.84 -16.00 5.81
N GLU A 40 -6.10 -15.77 5.43
CA GLU A 40 -6.81 -16.57 4.42
C GLU A 40 -6.47 -16.14 2.97
N GLY A 41 -5.61 -15.13 2.80
CA GLY A 41 -5.23 -14.59 1.50
C GLY A 41 -6.00 -13.31 1.13
N SER A 42 -5.80 -12.86 -0.12
CA SER A 42 -6.43 -11.62 -0.60
C SER A 42 -7.95 -11.77 -0.69
N SER A 43 -8.68 -10.75 -0.26
CA SER A 43 -10.15 -10.78 -0.36
C SER A 43 -10.60 -10.84 -1.84
N PRO A 44 -11.76 -11.45 -2.14
CA PRO A 44 -12.25 -11.54 -3.51
C PRO A 44 -12.35 -10.17 -4.21
N LEU A 45 -12.72 -9.13 -3.47
CA LEU A 45 -12.78 -7.76 -4.00
C LEU A 45 -11.40 -7.23 -4.38
N VAL A 46 -10.38 -7.46 -3.55
CA VAL A 46 -8.98 -7.07 -3.83
C VAL A 46 -8.47 -7.78 -5.08
N LEU A 47 -8.76 -9.08 -5.21
CA LEU A 47 -8.36 -9.87 -6.38
C LEU A 47 -9.10 -9.42 -7.65
N MET A 48 -10.41 -9.21 -7.58
CA MET A 48 -11.24 -8.76 -8.70
C MET A 48 -10.82 -7.39 -9.23
N MET A 49 -10.39 -6.49 -8.34
CA MET A 49 -9.97 -5.14 -8.69
C MET A 49 -8.45 -4.99 -8.89
N GLY A 50 -7.67 -6.05 -8.66
CA GLY A 50 -6.21 -6.02 -8.77
C GLY A 50 -5.56 -5.01 -7.81
N LEU A 51 -6.10 -4.86 -6.60
CA LEU A 51 -5.67 -3.84 -5.65
C LEU A 51 -4.34 -4.21 -4.99
N VAL A 52 -3.44 -3.24 -4.91
CA VAL A 52 -2.16 -3.36 -4.22
C VAL A 52 -2.26 -2.64 -2.87
N ALA A 53 -1.88 -3.33 -1.80
CA ALA A 53 -1.76 -2.72 -0.49
C ALA A 53 -0.38 -2.11 -0.30
N PHE A 54 -0.35 -0.99 0.40
CA PHE A 54 0.84 -0.28 0.82
C PHE A 54 0.81 -0.10 2.33
N CYS A 55 1.96 -0.02 2.97
CA CYS A 55 2.00 0.22 4.40
C CYS A 55 1.52 1.64 4.79
N ALA A 56 0.70 1.71 5.85
CA ALA A 56 0.24 2.94 6.50
C ALA A 56 1.40 3.81 7.04
N GLY A 57 2.54 3.22 7.40
CA GLY A 57 3.71 3.96 7.87
C GLY A 57 4.47 4.63 6.73
N CYS A 58 5.00 3.81 5.82
CA CYS A 58 5.98 4.28 4.83
C CYS A 58 5.54 4.20 3.37
N GLY A 59 4.43 3.53 3.06
CA GLY A 59 4.00 3.30 1.69
C GLY A 59 4.73 2.17 0.96
N ALA A 60 5.41 1.26 1.67
CA ALA A 60 5.98 0.06 1.06
C ALA A 60 4.90 -0.91 0.58
N GLU A 61 5.12 -1.51 -0.60
CA GLU A 61 4.22 -2.49 -1.19
C GLU A 61 4.14 -3.75 -0.32
N TYR A 62 2.92 -4.24 -0.09
CA TYR A 62 2.65 -5.45 0.67
C TYR A 62 2.53 -6.65 -0.27
N PRO A 63 3.46 -7.63 -0.22
CA PRO A 63 3.49 -8.73 -1.18
C PRO A 63 2.54 -9.89 -0.82
N TYR A 64 1.90 -9.87 0.35
CA TYR A 64 1.07 -10.97 0.84
C TYR A 64 -0.44 -10.69 0.67
N GLY A 65 -1.26 -11.70 0.99
CA GLY A 65 -2.70 -11.59 0.92
C GLY A 65 -3.28 -10.61 1.95
N TRP A 66 -4.18 -9.73 1.51
CA TRP A 66 -4.80 -8.72 2.36
C TRP A 66 -6.26 -8.47 1.99
N ALA A 67 -7.01 -7.93 2.94
CA ALA A 67 -8.42 -7.59 2.77
C ALA A 67 -8.65 -6.11 3.11
N VAL A 68 -9.62 -5.48 2.45
CA VAL A 68 -10.09 -4.15 2.84
C VAL A 68 -10.71 -4.26 4.24
N ALA A 69 -10.22 -3.46 5.18
CA ALA A 69 -10.79 -3.38 6.51
C ALA A 69 -12.11 -2.61 6.40
N GLU A 70 -13.23 -3.31 6.53
CA GLU A 70 -14.55 -2.67 6.56
C GLU A 70 -14.62 -1.76 7.79
N ARG A 71 -14.81 -0.46 7.57
CA ARG A 71 -14.99 0.53 8.64
C ARG A 71 -16.35 0.25 9.29
N ARG A 72 -16.35 -0.50 10.39
CA ARG A 72 -17.53 -0.74 11.23
C ARG A 72 -18.00 0.54 11.91
#